data_AF-A0A075IYQ3-F1
#
_entry.id   AF-A0A075IYQ3-F1
#
_cell.length_a   1.000
_cell.length_b   1.000
_cell.length_c   1.000
_cell.angle_alpha   90.00
_cell.angle_beta   90.00
_cell.angle_gamma   90.00
#
_symmetry.space_group_name_H-M   'P 1'
#
loop_
_entity.id
_entity.type
_entity.pdbx_description
1 polymer ?
#
loop_
_entity_poly.entity_id
_entity_poly.type
_entity_poly.pdbx_seq_one_letter_code
_entity_poly.pdbx_strand_id
1 'polypeptide(L)'
;VAGHKDLLEGDPYLKQRLRLRDPYITTLNVSQAYTLKRIRDPNFKVTERPHLSKDIMESNNPAAELVKLNPTSEFPPGLEDTLVLTMKGIA
;
A
#
# COMPACT_ATOMS: atom_id res chain seq x y z
N VAL A 1 12.99 26.32 -22.01
CA VAL A 1 11.89 25.52 -22.59
C VAL A 1 10.54 25.86 -21.96
N ALA A 2 10.35 25.93 -20.63
CA ALA A 2 9.10 26.44 -20.03
C ALA A 2 9.23 27.81 -19.31
N GLY A 3 10.44 28.28 -19.01
CA GLY A 3 10.65 29.55 -18.31
C GLY A 3 10.37 29.54 -16.80
N HIS A 4 9.91 28.40 -16.25
CA HIS A 4 9.65 28.20 -14.82
C HIS A 4 10.91 27.79 -14.05
N LYS A 5 11.05 28.29 -12.82
CA LYS A 5 12.04 27.88 -11.81
C LYS A 5 11.66 26.56 -11.15
N ASP A 6 10.37 26.36 -10.92
CA ASP A 6 9.83 25.18 -10.23
C ASP A 6 8.80 24.43 -11.09
N LEU A 7 8.60 23.15 -10.78
CA LEU A 7 7.48 22.39 -11.33
C LEU A 7 6.15 23.05 -10.96
N LEU A 8 5.28 23.16 -11.96
CA LEU A 8 3.93 23.72 -11.86
C LEU A 8 3.90 25.18 -11.35
N GLU A 9 4.91 25.99 -11.66
CA GLU A 9 4.92 27.42 -11.27
C GLU A 9 3.73 28.20 -11.86
N GLY A 10 3.34 27.92 -13.10
CA GLY A 10 2.18 28.52 -13.75
C GLY A 10 0.81 27.96 -13.31
N ASP A 11 0.77 26.92 -12.47
CA ASP A 11 -0.47 26.30 -11.98
C ASP A 11 -0.35 25.93 -10.48
N PRO A 12 -0.49 26.92 -9.58
CA PRO A 12 -0.39 26.70 -8.15
C PRO A 12 -1.51 25.81 -7.60
N TYR A 13 -2.69 25.80 -8.23
CA TYR A 13 -3.84 25.01 -7.79
C TYR A 13 -3.59 23.51 -8.03
N LEU A 14 -3.09 23.14 -9.21
CA LEU A 14 -2.70 21.76 -9.48
C LEU A 14 -1.54 21.33 -8.57
N LYS A 15 -0.54 22.20 -8.38
CA LYS A 15 0.59 21.94 -7.46
C LYS A 15 0.14 21.65 -6.04
N GLN A 16 -0.80 22.43 -5.51
CA GLN A 16 -1.34 22.22 -4.16
C GLN A 16 -2.10 20.90 -4.05
N ARG A 17 -2.96 20.57 -5.03
CA ARG A 17 -3.74 19.33 -5.02
C ARG A 17 -2.87 18.08 -5.05
N LEU A 18 -1.77 18.11 -5.80
CA LEU A 18 -0.81 17.01 -5.83
C LEU A 18 -0.06 16.89 -4.49
N ARG A 19 0.45 18.00 -3.95
CA ARG A 19 1.14 18.02 -2.64
C ARG A 19 0.32 17.46 -1.49
N LEU A 20 -1.00 17.66 -1.49
CA LEU A 20 -1.89 17.11 -0.46
C LEU A 20 -2.07 15.59 -0.57
N ARG A 21 -1.82 15.00 -1.74
CA ARG A 21 -1.90 13.55 -1.97
C ARG A 21 -0.58 12.84 -1.69
N ASP A 22 0.54 13.54 -1.85
CA ASP A 22 1.88 12.98 -1.73
C ASP A 22 2.11 12.16 -0.44
N PRO A 23 1.68 12.57 0.76
CA PRO A 23 1.91 11.78 1.98
C PRO A 23 1.25 10.38 1.94
N TYR A 24 0.02 10.31 1.42
CA TYR A 24 -0.73 9.06 1.32
C TYR A 24 -0.16 8.15 0.22
N ILE A 25 0.08 8.72 -0.97
CA ILE A 25 0.65 7.99 -2.10
C ILE A 25 2.05 7.47 -1.75
N THR A 26 2.88 8.29 -1.09
CA THR A 26 4.23 7.88 -0.67
C THR A 26 4.18 6.72 0.32
N THR A 27 3.26 6.77 1.28
CA THR A 27 3.07 5.67 2.24
C THR A 27 2.66 4.38 1.53
N LEU A 28 1.72 4.45 0.58
CA LEU A 28 1.30 3.32 -0.21
C LEU A 28 2.41 2.78 -1.10
N ASN A 29 3.24 3.64 -1.70
CA ASN A 29 4.39 3.22 -2.51
C ASN A 29 5.41 2.40 -1.70
N VAL A 30 5.71 2.85 -0.47
CA VAL A 30 6.60 2.09 0.42
C VAL A 30 5.98 0.75 0.81
N SER A 31 4.70 0.75 1.18
CA SER A 31 3.95 -0.48 1.50
C SER A 31 3.94 -1.47 0.33
N GLN A 32 3.68 -0.97 -0.89
CA GLN A 32 3.68 -1.75 -2.13
C GLN A 32 5.05 -2.36 -2.42
N ALA A 33 6.12 -1.56 -2.33
CA ALA A 33 7.49 -2.04 -2.58
C ALA A 33 7.89 -3.13 -1.59
N TYR A 34 7.56 -2.96 -0.31
CA TYR A 34 7.86 -3.96 0.72
C TYR A 34 7.03 -5.24 0.55
N THR A 35 5.75 -5.10 0.19
CA THR A 35 4.85 -6.23 -0.10
C THR A 35 5.35 -7.03 -1.30
N LEU A 36 5.75 -6.37 -2.38
CA LEU A 36 6.36 -7.01 -3.55
C LEU A 36 7.65 -7.74 -3.19
N LYS A 37 8.48 -7.17 -2.31
CA LYS A 37 9.70 -7.85 -1.85
C LYS A 37 9.38 -9.14 -1.09
N ARG A 38 8.39 -9.12 -0.19
CA ARG A 38 7.92 -10.31 0.54
C ARG A 38 7.36 -11.39 -0.38
N ILE A 39 6.67 -11.00 -1.45
CA ILE A 39 6.09 -11.93 -2.44
C ILE A 39 7.19 -12.57 -3.31
N ARG A 40 8.18 -11.79 -3.73
CA ARG A 40 9.15 -12.21 -4.77
C ARG A 40 10.46 -12.79 -4.25
N ASP A 41 10.88 -12.43 -3.03
CA ASP A 41 12.13 -12.89 -2.43
C ASP A 41 11.85 -13.84 -1.25
N PRO A 42 11.97 -15.16 -1.44
CA PRO A 42 11.76 -16.15 -0.38
C PRO A 42 12.75 -16.01 0.80
N ASN A 43 13.90 -15.37 0.57
CA ASN A 43 14.90 -15.15 1.63
C ASN A 43 14.58 -13.92 2.47
N PHE A 44 13.63 -13.09 2.04
CA PHE A 44 13.22 -11.90 2.76
C PHE A 44 12.24 -12.24 3.88
N LYS A 45 12.78 -12.73 4.99
CA LYS A 45 12.01 -13.02 6.21
C LYS A 45 11.73 -11.73 6.97
N VAL A 46 10.47 -11.53 7.32
CA VAL A 46 10.00 -10.39 8.11
C VAL A 46 9.65 -10.88 9.50
N THR A 47 10.14 -10.20 10.54
CA THR A 47 9.71 -10.46 11.91
C THR A 47 8.30 -9.93 12.10
N GLU A 48 7.34 -10.82 12.27
CA GLU A 48 5.94 -10.46 12.49
C GLU A 48 5.78 -9.83 13.88
N ARG A 49 5.09 -8.69 13.92
CA ARG A 49 4.71 -8.03 15.17
C ARG A 49 3.36 -8.58 15.63
N PRO A 50 3.07 -8.56 16.94
CA PRO A 50 1.73 -8.85 17.43
C PRO A 50 0.68 -7.98 16.71
N HIS A 51 -0.45 -8.59 16.35
CA HIS A 51 -1.55 -7.87 15.73
C HIS A 51 -2.01 -6.71 16.64
N LEU A 52 -2.12 -5.52 16.06
CA LEU A 52 -2.55 -4.31 16.79
C LEU A 52 -4.08 -4.10 16.74
N SER A 53 -4.74 -4.65 15.72
CA SER A 53 -6.19 -4.52 15.54
C SER A 53 -6.91 -5.56 16.40
N LYS A 54 -7.75 -5.09 17.33
CA LYS A 54 -8.58 -5.96 18.17
C LYS A 54 -9.67 -6.66 17.36
N ASP A 55 -10.27 -5.95 16.40
CA ASP A 55 -11.38 -6.45 15.58
C ASP A 55 -11.01 -7.73 14.81
N ILE A 56 -9.78 -7.80 14.29
CA ILE A 56 -9.28 -8.98 13.57
C ILE A 56 -8.99 -10.12 14.56
N MET A 57 -8.43 -9.81 15.73
CA MET A 57 -8.09 -10.79 16.75
C MET A 57 -9.32 -11.43 17.42
N GLU A 58 -10.41 -10.68 17.53
CA GLU A 58 -11.68 -11.15 18.09
C GLU A 58 -12.53 -11.94 17.08
N SER A 59 -12.09 -12.03 15.82
CA SER A 59 -12.78 -12.79 14.78
C SER A 59 -12.54 -14.30 14.92
N ASN A 60 -13.56 -15.11 14.58
CA ASN A 60 -13.45 -16.57 14.60
C ASN A 60 -12.49 -17.13 13.54
N ASN A 61 -12.15 -16.34 12.51
CA ASN A 61 -11.20 -16.71 11.47
C ASN A 61 -10.42 -15.48 10.96
N PRO A 62 -9.35 -15.08 11.67
CA PRO A 62 -8.56 -13.89 11.34
C PRO A 62 -7.97 -13.90 9.94
N ALA A 63 -7.65 -15.08 9.41
CA ALA A 63 -7.12 -15.20 8.05
C ALA A 63 -8.18 -14.87 7.00
N ALA A 64 -9.44 -15.26 7.21
CA ALA A 64 -10.53 -14.95 6.27
C ALA A 64 -10.79 -13.44 6.14
N GLU A 65 -10.52 -12.67 7.18
CA GLU A 65 -10.61 -11.21 7.12
C GLU A 65 -9.54 -10.57 6.20
N LEU A 66 -8.46 -11.29 5.91
CA LEU A 66 -7.31 -10.83 5.13
C LEU A 66 -7.33 -11.27 3.66
N VAL A 67 -8.28 -12.10 3.23
CA VAL A 67 -8.35 -12.66 1.85
C VAL A 67 -9.69 -12.37 1.17
N LYS A 68 -10.27 -11.20 1.44
CA LYS A 68 -11.60 -10.82 0.94
C LYS A 68 -11.61 -10.51 -0.55
N LEU A 69 -10.51 -10.03 -1.11
CA LEU A 69 -10.43 -9.64 -2.53
C LEU A 69 -10.14 -10.84 -3.43
N ASN A 70 -9.28 -11.76 -3.00
CA ASN A 70 -9.05 -13.03 -3.70
C ASN A 70 -8.99 -14.23 -2.73
N PRO A 71 -10.13 -14.89 -2.45
CA PRO A 71 -10.20 -16.01 -1.50
C PRO A 71 -9.35 -17.23 -1.90
N THR A 72 -8.95 -17.34 -3.17
CA THR A 72 -8.15 -18.45 -3.70
C THR A 72 -6.69 -18.07 -3.94
N SER A 73 -6.19 -17.03 -3.25
CA SER A 73 -4.81 -16.58 -3.38
C SER A 73 -3.80 -17.69 -3.06
N GLU A 74 -2.79 -17.84 -3.91
CA GLU A 74 -1.65 -18.73 -3.68
C GLU A 74 -0.58 -18.08 -2.76
N PHE A 75 -0.72 -16.79 -2.47
CA PHE A 75 0.19 -16.07 -1.60
C PHE A 75 -0.24 -16.17 -0.13
N PRO A 76 0.70 -15.97 0.82
CA PRO A 76 0.35 -15.85 2.24
C PRO A 76 -0.82 -14.87 2.47
N PRO A 77 -1.76 -15.20 3.37
CA PRO A 77 -2.96 -14.40 3.60
C PRO A 77 -2.67 -12.91 3.80
N GLY A 78 -3.42 -12.05 3.10
CA GLY A 78 -3.26 -10.60 3.17
C GLY A 78 -2.24 -9.99 2.23
N LEU A 79 -1.28 -10.73 1.67
CA LEU A 79 -0.26 -10.14 0.78
C LEU A 79 -0.84 -9.67 -0.56
N GLU A 80 -1.66 -10.49 -1.20
CA GLU A 80 -2.29 -10.14 -2.47
C GLU A 80 -3.30 -9.00 -2.31
N ASP A 81 -4.19 -9.12 -1.32
CA ASP A 81 -5.17 -8.08 -1.00
C ASP A 81 -4.49 -6.74 -0.66
N THR A 82 -3.40 -6.75 0.12
CA THR A 82 -2.62 -5.55 0.42
C THR A 82 -2.03 -4.94 -0.86
N LEU A 83 -1.47 -5.77 -1.75
CA LEU A 83 -0.94 -5.30 -3.02
C LEU A 83 -2.03 -4.65 -3.88
N VAL A 84 -3.20 -5.28 -3.99
CA VAL A 84 -4.34 -4.73 -4.73
C VAL A 84 -4.82 -3.40 -4.14
N LEU A 85 -4.90 -3.28 -2.81
CA LEU A 85 -5.25 -2.03 -2.14
C LEU A 85 -4.25 -0.92 -2.44
N THR A 86 -2.94 -1.22 -2.41
CA THR A 86 -1.92 -0.22 -2.75
C THR A 86 -2.02 0.24 -4.20
N MET A 87 -2.20 -0.69 -5.15
CA MET A 87 -2.39 -0.35 -6.56
C MET A 87 -3.60 0.56 -6.78
N LYS A 88 -4.74 0.25 -6.15
CA LYS A 88 -5.96 1.06 -6.23
C LYS A 88 -5.83 2.43 -5.56
N GLY A 89 -5.07 2.52 -4.47
CA GLY A 89 -4.89 3.79 -3.76
C GLY A 89 -3.87 4.74 -4.40
N ILE A 90 -2.97 4.22 -5.24
CA ILE A 90 -1.99 5.01 -5.99
C ILE A 90 -2.54 5.50 -7.34
N ALA A 91 -3.37 4.68 -8.01
CA ALA A 91 -3.98 4.99 -9.29
C ALA A 91 -4.98 6.16 -9.22
#